data_AF-A0A7W1FAE0-F1
#
_entry.id   AF-A0A7W1FAE0-F1
#
_cell.length_a   1.000
_cell.length_b   1.000
_cell.length_c   1.000
_cell.angle_alpha   90.00
_cell.angle_beta   90.00
_cell.angle_gamma   90.00
#
_symmetry.space_group_name_H-M   'P 1'
#
loop_
_entity.id
_entity.type
_entity.pdbx_description
1 polymer ?
#
loop_
_entity_poly.entity_id
_entity_poly.type
_entity_poly.pdbx_seq_one_letter_code
_entity_poly.pdbx_strand_id
1 'polypeptide(L)'
;MRAATPGNADPRAATARIVFLAAAIGLALQCLRALFPFVYGIYERGGVAPAAEVSAAVFAAPLLGVILPRGRAGTWPAVVAAVVGRIAIQVAHPAPLWLVAIAAACAVLAVTRGLDLAGPALAVGIALGIALDTATLTAFMTWDPVFRDGAIALTAAVVWSTAAVWGAARAGGGTGTMPRRTWALGPALSIGVVFLANPAAVASRASLGPAAAAGVTLAGCAIA
;
A
#
# COMPACT_ATOMS: atom_id res chain seq x y z
N MET A 1 25.32 11.83 38.37
CA MET A 1 24.42 11.85 37.20
C MET A 1 24.99 10.91 36.14
N ARG A 2 24.41 9.71 35.99
CA ARG A 2 24.79 8.77 34.92
C ARG A 2 24.06 9.19 33.64
N ALA A 3 24.81 9.48 32.58
CA ALA A 3 24.27 9.68 31.25
C ALA A 3 23.51 8.41 30.82
N ALA A 4 22.24 8.57 30.44
CA ALA A 4 21.48 7.49 29.83
C ALA A 4 22.18 7.10 28.52
N THR A 5 22.68 5.88 28.44
CA THR A 5 23.17 5.28 27.19
C THR A 5 22.04 5.33 26.17
N PRO A 6 22.28 5.73 24.91
CA PRO A 6 21.28 5.69 23.86
C PRO A 6 20.81 4.24 23.73
N GLY A 7 19.56 3.99 24.14
CA GLY A 7 19.00 2.65 24.18
C GLY A 7 19.04 2.02 22.80
N ASN A 8 19.68 0.86 22.69
CA ASN A 8 19.63 0.00 21.51
C ASN A 8 18.15 -0.19 21.12
N ALA A 9 17.74 0.39 20.00
CA ALA A 9 16.42 0.16 19.46
C ALA A 9 16.24 -1.34 19.25
N ASP A 10 15.15 -1.92 19.78
CA ASP A 10 14.89 -3.35 19.67
C ASP A 10 14.83 -3.75 18.18
N PRO A 11 15.77 -4.57 17.68
CA PRO A 11 15.82 -4.96 16.28
C PRO A 11 14.54 -5.67 15.85
N ARG A 12 13.82 -6.34 16.76
CA ARG A 12 12.54 -7.00 16.45
C ARG A 12 11.44 -5.99 16.11
N ALA A 13 11.40 -4.87 16.83
CA ALA A 13 10.44 -3.80 16.56
C ALA A 13 10.76 -3.11 15.22
N ALA A 14 12.04 -2.93 14.89
CA ALA A 14 12.46 -2.41 13.58
C ALA A 14 12.04 -3.33 12.43
N THR A 15 12.28 -4.63 12.54
CA THR A 15 11.84 -5.62 11.54
C THR A 15 10.32 -5.64 11.38
N ALA A 16 9.57 -5.64 12.50
CA ALA A 16 8.11 -5.63 12.45
C ALA A 16 7.54 -4.39 11.74
N ARG A 17 8.17 -3.23 11.95
CA ARG A 17 7.83 -1.96 11.27
C ARG A 17 8.07 -2.03 9.77
N ILE A 18 9.20 -2.58 9.35
CA ILE A 18 9.53 -2.80 7.93
C ILE A 18 8.48 -3.72 7.29
N VAL A 19 8.19 -4.86 7.93
CA VAL A 19 7.20 -5.84 7.43
C VAL A 19 5.82 -5.22 7.35
N PHE A 20 5.41 -4.47 8.38
CA PHE A 20 4.12 -3.76 8.38
C PHE A 20 4.01 -2.82 7.18
N LEU A 21 5.01 -1.95 7.01
CA LEU A 21 5.00 -0.94 5.96
C LEU A 21 5.02 -1.58 4.57
N ALA A 22 5.89 -2.58 4.37
CA ALA A 22 5.95 -3.34 3.11
C ALA A 22 4.58 -3.96 2.79
N ALA A 23 3.96 -4.62 3.77
CA ALA A 23 2.67 -5.26 3.58
C ALA A 23 1.52 -4.27 3.36
N ALA A 24 1.51 -3.15 4.08
CA ALA A 24 0.51 -2.09 3.89
C ALA A 24 0.61 -1.48 2.48
N ILE A 25 1.82 -1.29 1.96
CA ILE A 25 2.05 -0.79 0.61
C ILE A 25 1.56 -1.80 -0.43
N GLY A 26 1.93 -3.08 -0.30
CA GLY A 26 1.43 -4.11 -1.21
C GLY A 26 -0.10 -4.23 -1.21
N LEU A 27 -0.74 -4.14 -0.04
CA LEU A 27 -2.20 -4.09 0.07
C LEU A 27 -2.80 -2.86 -0.61
N ALA A 28 -2.20 -1.68 -0.41
CA ALA A 28 -2.66 -0.46 -1.06
C ALA A 28 -2.53 -0.54 -2.58
N LEU A 29 -1.40 -1.05 -3.09
CA LEU A 29 -1.18 -1.28 -4.51
C LEU A 29 -2.25 -2.20 -5.11
N GLN A 30 -2.54 -3.32 -4.45
CA GLN A 30 -3.56 -4.27 -4.90
C GLN A 30 -4.96 -3.69 -4.87
N CYS A 31 -5.34 -3.00 -3.80
CA CYS A 31 -6.67 -2.39 -3.72
C CYS A 31 -6.84 -1.24 -4.72
N LEU A 32 -5.80 -0.45 -4.97
CA LEU A 32 -5.83 0.62 -5.98
C LEU A 32 -5.91 0.07 -7.41
N ARG A 33 -5.18 -1.01 -7.71
CA ARG A 33 -5.30 -1.70 -9.00
C ARG A 33 -6.69 -2.31 -9.21
N ALA A 34 -7.31 -2.84 -8.16
CA ALA A 34 -8.71 -3.28 -8.20
C ALA A 34 -9.69 -2.12 -8.46
N LEU A 35 -9.38 -0.91 -7.99
CA LEU A 35 -10.22 0.29 -8.13
C LEU A 35 -10.17 0.91 -9.54
N PHE A 36 -9.03 0.87 -10.22
CA PHE A 36 -8.86 1.58 -11.50
C PHE A 36 -9.89 1.23 -12.59
N PRO A 37 -10.26 -0.04 -12.83
CA PRO A 37 -11.27 -0.37 -13.83
C PRO A 37 -12.64 0.24 -13.52
N PHE A 38 -13.00 0.37 -12.23
CA PHE A 38 -14.25 1.00 -11.85
C PHE A 38 -14.22 2.50 -12.10
N VAL A 39 -13.13 3.18 -11.71
CA VAL A 39 -12.94 4.62 -11.94
C VAL A 39 -12.93 4.92 -13.44
N TYR A 40 -12.25 4.10 -14.24
CA TYR A 40 -12.24 4.20 -15.69
C TYR A 40 -13.64 4.00 -16.28
N GLY A 41 -14.39 2.99 -15.82
CA GLY A 41 -15.77 2.77 -16.26
C GLY A 41 -16.73 3.89 -15.86
N ILE A 42 -16.51 4.57 -14.73
CA ILE A 42 -17.25 5.80 -14.36
C ILE A 42 -16.89 6.94 -15.31
N TYR A 43 -15.60 7.11 -15.60
CA TYR A 43 -15.12 8.11 -16.55
C TYR A 43 -15.75 7.92 -17.94
N GLU A 44 -15.78 6.70 -18.46
CA GLU A 44 -16.37 6.42 -19.78
C GLU A 44 -17.87 6.68 -19.83
N ARG A 45 -18.61 6.44 -18.73
CA ARG A 45 -20.07 6.60 -18.68
C ARG A 45 -20.55 7.99 -18.28
N GLY A 46 -19.81 8.68 -17.41
CA GLY A 46 -20.24 9.91 -16.75
C GLY A 46 -19.24 11.07 -16.85
N GLY A 47 -18.10 10.87 -17.52
CA GLY A 47 -17.07 11.89 -17.69
C GLY A 47 -16.12 12.04 -16.49
N VAL A 48 -15.25 13.04 -16.56
CA VAL A 48 -14.13 13.23 -15.62
C VAL A 48 -14.58 13.53 -14.20
N ALA A 49 -15.61 14.36 -14.02
CA ALA A 49 -16.04 14.84 -12.70
C ALA A 49 -16.40 13.71 -11.71
N PRO A 50 -17.31 12.75 -12.02
CA PRO A 50 -17.65 11.68 -11.08
C PRO A 50 -16.48 10.71 -10.82
N ALA A 51 -15.60 10.48 -11.80
CA ALA A 51 -14.41 9.66 -11.62
C ALA A 51 -13.38 10.34 -10.69
N ALA A 52 -13.25 11.66 -10.80
CA ALA A 52 -12.43 12.47 -9.92
C ALA A 52 -12.98 12.51 -8.50
N GLU A 53 -14.30 12.56 -8.30
CA GLU A 53 -14.93 12.51 -6.97
C GLU A 53 -14.62 11.20 -6.22
N VAL A 54 -14.77 10.05 -6.88
CA VAL A 54 -14.45 8.75 -6.28
C VAL A 54 -12.97 8.67 -5.92
N SER A 55 -12.11 9.12 -6.84
CA SER A 55 -10.66 9.13 -6.62
C SER A 55 -10.31 10.07 -5.46
N ALA A 56 -10.86 11.28 -5.43
CA ALA A 56 -10.66 12.25 -4.36
C ALA A 56 -11.12 11.70 -3.00
N ALA A 57 -12.25 11.00 -2.94
CA ALA A 57 -12.74 10.39 -1.70
C ALA A 57 -11.75 9.33 -1.17
N VAL A 58 -11.21 8.47 -2.03
CA VAL A 58 -10.23 7.45 -1.66
C VAL A 58 -8.91 8.08 -1.20
N PHE A 59 -8.40 9.07 -1.95
CA PHE A 59 -7.15 9.76 -1.61
C PHE A 59 -7.29 10.78 -0.47
N ALA A 60 -8.51 11.18 -0.12
CA ALA A 60 -8.80 11.98 1.07
C ALA A 60 -8.87 11.14 2.36
N ALA A 61 -8.90 9.81 2.27
CA ALA A 61 -8.95 8.93 3.44
C ALA A 61 -7.87 9.20 4.50
N PRO A 62 -6.62 9.57 4.16
CA PRO A 62 -5.61 10.01 5.14
C PRO A 62 -6.03 11.20 5.99
N LEU A 63 -6.91 12.07 5.52
CA LEU A 63 -7.41 13.21 6.28
C LEU A 63 -8.24 12.75 7.49
N LEU A 64 -8.86 11.57 7.43
CA LEU A 64 -9.49 10.94 8.60
C LEU A 64 -8.45 10.63 9.69
N GLY A 65 -7.17 10.49 9.32
CA GLY A 65 -6.06 10.34 10.26
C GLY A 65 -5.84 11.54 11.19
N VAL A 66 -6.39 12.71 10.87
CA VAL A 66 -6.33 13.90 11.74
C VAL A 66 -7.26 13.75 12.95
N ILE A 67 -8.42 13.13 12.75
CA ILE A 67 -9.47 12.98 13.77
C ILE A 67 -9.42 11.64 14.49
N LEU A 68 -8.82 10.62 13.87
CA LEU A 68 -8.72 9.29 14.44
C LEU A 68 -7.59 9.20 15.48
N PRO A 69 -7.72 8.35 16.51
CA PRO A 69 -6.68 8.13 17.51
C PRO A 69 -5.33 7.80 16.86
N ARG A 70 -4.24 8.30 17.45
CA ARG A 70 -2.87 7.93 17.03
C ARG A 70 -2.45 6.59 17.65
N GLY A 71 -1.35 6.04 17.14
CA GLY A 71 -0.82 4.77 17.59
C GLY A 71 -1.74 3.59 17.27
N ARG A 72 -1.63 2.52 18.07
CA ARG A 72 -2.30 1.25 17.78
C ARG A 72 -3.82 1.40 17.63
N ALA A 73 -4.47 2.24 18.43
CA ALA A 73 -5.91 2.40 18.44
C ALA A 73 -6.49 2.91 17.11
N GLY A 74 -5.77 3.72 16.34
CA GLY A 74 -6.23 4.17 15.01
C GLY A 74 -5.60 3.44 13.84
N THR A 75 -4.42 2.83 14.01
CA THR A 75 -3.80 2.01 12.96
C THR A 75 -4.50 0.66 12.82
N TRP A 76 -4.91 0.04 13.93
CA TRP A 76 -5.52 -1.30 13.90
C TRP A 76 -6.79 -1.38 13.05
N PRO A 77 -7.77 -0.48 13.23
CA PRO A 77 -9.00 -0.54 12.44
C PRO A 77 -8.73 -0.35 10.94
N ALA A 78 -7.81 0.54 10.57
CA ALA A 78 -7.46 0.76 9.17
C ALA A 78 -6.83 -0.49 8.53
N VAL A 79 -5.90 -1.14 9.22
CA VAL A 79 -5.25 -2.38 8.76
C VAL A 79 -6.27 -3.51 8.65
N VAL A 80 -7.10 -3.71 9.67
CA VAL A 80 -8.13 -4.75 9.67
C VAL A 80 -9.13 -4.52 8.53
N ALA A 81 -9.60 -3.28 8.35
CA ALA A 81 -10.53 -2.95 7.28
C ALA A 81 -9.91 -3.14 5.89
N ALA A 82 -8.63 -2.78 5.69
CA ALA A 82 -7.91 -3.03 4.44
C ALA A 82 -7.77 -4.52 4.13
N VAL A 83 -7.43 -5.32 5.14
CA VAL A 83 -7.28 -6.79 5.04
C VAL A 83 -8.61 -7.45 4.73
N VAL A 84 -9.63 -7.17 5.53
CA VAL A 84 -10.98 -7.72 5.34
C VAL A 84 -11.53 -7.30 3.97
N GLY A 85 -11.35 -6.04 3.59
CA GLY A 85 -11.73 -5.53 2.28
C GLY A 85 -11.02 -6.27 1.15
N ARG A 86 -9.70 -6.44 1.21
CA ARG A 86 -8.93 -7.15 0.18
C ARG A 86 -9.37 -8.61 0.02
N ILE A 87 -9.62 -9.31 1.13
CA ILE A 87 -10.13 -10.69 1.09
C ILE A 87 -11.56 -10.70 0.56
N ALA A 88 -12.42 -9.79 1.01
CA ALA A 88 -13.80 -9.69 0.55
C ALA A 88 -13.88 -9.42 -0.97
N ILE A 89 -13.01 -8.56 -1.51
CA ILE A 89 -12.91 -8.33 -2.97
C ILE A 89 -12.56 -9.63 -3.71
N GLN A 90 -11.72 -10.47 -3.14
CA GLN A 90 -11.32 -11.76 -3.75
C GLN A 90 -12.44 -12.80 -3.73
N VAL A 91 -13.41 -12.67 -2.83
CA VAL A 91 -14.50 -13.63 -2.66
C VAL A 91 -15.77 -13.13 -3.35
N ALA A 92 -15.99 -11.82 -3.36
CA ALA A 92 -17.10 -11.18 -4.05
C ALA A 92 -16.75 -11.00 -5.53
N HIS A 93 -17.19 -11.91 -6.39
CA HIS A 93 -17.07 -11.77 -7.84
C HIS A 93 -18.47 -11.66 -8.49
N PRO A 94 -18.83 -10.54 -9.15
CA PRO A 94 -18.08 -9.27 -9.22
C PRO A 94 -18.16 -8.45 -7.92
N ALA A 95 -17.03 -7.83 -7.52
CA ALA A 95 -16.98 -7.00 -6.32
C ALA A 95 -17.70 -5.67 -6.57
N PRO A 96 -18.54 -5.17 -5.63
CA PRO A 96 -19.18 -3.88 -5.79
C PRO A 96 -18.20 -2.72 -5.59
N LEU A 97 -18.37 -1.62 -6.33
CA LEU A 97 -17.50 -0.43 -6.29
C LEU A 97 -17.25 0.08 -4.85
N TRP A 98 -18.29 0.16 -4.02
CA TRP A 98 -18.18 0.68 -2.66
C TRP A 98 -17.20 -0.16 -1.82
N LEU A 99 -17.17 -1.48 -2.01
CA LEU A 99 -16.26 -2.37 -1.29
C LEU A 99 -14.82 -2.11 -1.71
N VAL A 100 -14.59 -2.00 -3.01
CA VAL A 100 -13.26 -1.72 -3.59
C VAL A 100 -12.74 -0.35 -3.14
N ALA A 101 -13.60 0.68 -3.18
CA ALA A 101 -13.24 2.03 -2.75
C ALA A 101 -12.92 2.10 -1.25
N ILE A 102 -13.72 1.47 -0.39
CA ILE A 102 -13.47 1.43 1.07
C ILE A 102 -12.16 0.67 1.35
N ALA A 103 -11.94 -0.49 0.73
CA ALA A 103 -10.71 -1.25 0.92
C ALA A 103 -9.47 -0.45 0.51
N ALA A 104 -9.52 0.26 -0.63
CA ALA A 104 -8.45 1.13 -1.09
C ALA A 104 -8.22 2.31 -0.12
N ALA A 105 -9.28 2.99 0.30
CA ALA A 105 -9.21 4.09 1.28
C ALA A 105 -8.56 3.64 2.60
N CYS A 106 -8.97 2.48 3.14
CA CYS A 106 -8.41 1.93 4.36
C CYS A 106 -6.94 1.49 4.18
N ALA A 107 -6.58 0.93 3.02
CA ALA A 107 -5.20 0.54 2.73
C ALA A 107 -4.28 1.77 2.62
N VAL A 108 -4.73 2.83 1.93
CA VAL A 108 -4.01 4.12 1.87
C VAL A 108 -3.87 4.72 3.27
N LEU A 109 -4.94 4.72 4.08
CA LEU A 109 -4.88 5.16 5.46
C LEU A 109 -3.85 4.33 6.27
N ALA A 110 -3.85 3.00 6.13
CA ALA A 110 -2.89 2.11 6.80
C ALA A 110 -1.44 2.42 6.42
N VAL A 111 -1.17 2.68 5.12
CA VAL A 111 0.15 3.15 4.65
C VAL A 111 0.52 4.45 5.34
N THR A 112 -0.36 5.46 5.35
CA THR A 112 -0.03 6.75 5.98
C THR A 112 0.29 6.62 7.47
N ARG A 113 -0.39 5.72 8.20
CA ARG A 113 -0.03 5.41 9.60
C ARG A 113 1.29 4.66 9.73
N GLY A 114 1.67 3.88 8.73
CA GLY A 114 3.00 3.27 8.62
C GLY A 114 4.09 4.28 8.25
N LEU A 115 3.76 5.37 7.56
CA LEU A 115 4.71 6.43 7.24
C LEU A 115 5.05 7.34 8.45
N ASP A 116 4.31 7.24 9.56
CA ASP A 116 4.71 7.84 10.85
C ASP A 116 6.03 7.23 11.39
N LEU A 117 6.51 6.15 10.76
CA LEU A 117 7.84 5.58 10.97
C LEU A 117 8.91 6.41 10.24
N ALA A 118 9.91 6.91 10.97
CA ALA A 118 11.03 7.66 10.38
C ALA A 118 12.26 6.78 10.13
N GLY A 119 13.14 7.21 9.21
CA GLY A 119 14.49 6.66 9.03
C GLY A 119 14.60 5.48 8.05
N PRO A 120 15.69 4.70 8.11
CA PRO A 120 16.00 3.64 7.13
C PRO A 120 14.89 2.58 6.99
N ALA A 121 14.15 2.31 8.07
CA ALA A 121 13.03 1.36 8.05
C ALA A 121 11.90 1.80 7.09
N LEU A 122 11.71 3.11 6.90
CA LEU A 122 10.74 3.67 5.96
C LEU A 122 11.14 3.32 4.52
N ALA A 123 12.36 3.66 4.13
CA ALA A 123 12.89 3.41 2.79
C ALA A 123 12.90 1.90 2.48
N VAL A 124 13.39 1.09 3.41
CA VAL A 124 13.43 -0.38 3.25
C VAL A 124 12.02 -0.96 3.17
N GLY A 125 11.07 -0.51 4.00
CA GLY A 125 9.69 -0.98 3.94
C GLY A 125 9.01 -0.62 2.62
N ILE A 126 9.21 0.59 2.11
CA ILE A 126 8.68 1.02 0.80
C ILE A 126 9.27 0.19 -0.32
N ALA A 127 10.60 0.09 -0.38
CA ALA A 127 11.30 -0.67 -1.42
C ALA A 127 10.87 -2.14 -1.42
N LEU A 128 10.79 -2.78 -0.24
CA LEU A 128 10.34 -4.16 -0.11
C LEU A 128 8.89 -4.34 -0.52
N GLY A 129 7.98 -3.44 -0.13
CA GLY A 129 6.57 -3.51 -0.51
C GLY A 129 6.39 -3.49 -2.03
N ILE A 130 7.07 -2.56 -2.71
CA ILE A 130 7.04 -2.43 -4.18
C ILE A 130 7.70 -3.65 -4.85
N ALA A 131 8.84 -4.11 -4.34
CA ALA A 131 9.55 -5.25 -4.89
C ALA A 131 8.75 -6.55 -4.79
N LEU A 132 8.16 -6.81 -3.63
CA LEU A 132 7.33 -8.00 -3.39
C LEU A 132 6.03 -7.95 -4.18
N ASP A 133 5.43 -6.77 -4.34
CA ASP A 133 4.24 -6.60 -5.17
C ASP A 133 4.56 -6.89 -6.65
N THR A 134 5.65 -6.33 -7.16
CA THR A 134 6.17 -6.60 -8.51
C THR A 134 6.48 -8.10 -8.71
N ALA A 135 7.11 -8.73 -7.71
CA ALA A 135 7.36 -10.17 -7.73
C ALA A 135 6.06 -10.98 -7.77
N THR A 136 5.02 -10.53 -7.05
CA THR A 136 3.68 -11.14 -7.08
C THR A 136 3.07 -11.02 -8.47
N LEU A 137 3.07 -9.83 -9.08
CA LEU A 137 2.55 -9.63 -10.45
C LEU A 137 3.28 -10.53 -11.45
N THR A 138 4.61 -10.61 -11.33
CA THR A 138 5.46 -11.42 -12.21
C THR A 138 5.21 -12.91 -12.02
N ALA A 139 5.17 -13.40 -10.78
CA ALA A 139 4.95 -14.81 -10.46
C ALA A 139 3.59 -15.30 -10.96
N PHE A 140 2.58 -14.41 -10.91
CA PHE A 140 1.26 -14.72 -11.41
C PHE A 140 1.09 -14.42 -12.90
N MET A 141 2.06 -13.81 -13.59
CA MET A 141 1.93 -13.39 -15.00
C MET A 141 0.60 -12.68 -15.26
N THR A 142 0.24 -11.75 -14.37
CA THR A 142 -1.02 -11.02 -14.42
C THR A 142 -0.77 -9.58 -14.02
N TRP A 143 -1.63 -8.70 -14.53
CA TRP A 143 -1.64 -7.29 -14.14
C TRP A 143 -2.25 -7.08 -12.75
N ASP A 144 -3.06 -8.04 -12.26
CA ASP A 144 -3.44 -8.15 -10.85
C ASP A 144 -3.93 -9.58 -10.51
N PRO A 145 -3.45 -10.21 -9.41
CA PRO A 145 -4.04 -11.43 -8.87
C PRO A 145 -5.51 -11.28 -8.48
N VAL A 146 -5.99 -10.08 -8.17
CA VAL A 146 -7.39 -9.84 -7.77
C VAL A 146 -8.40 -10.27 -8.84
N PHE A 147 -8.01 -10.23 -10.11
CA PHE A 147 -8.87 -10.63 -11.24
C PHE A 147 -8.71 -12.11 -11.62
N ARG A 148 -7.92 -12.87 -10.86
CA ARG A 148 -7.83 -14.32 -11.03
C ARG A 148 -8.72 -15.02 -10.02
N ASP A 149 -9.50 -15.97 -10.52
CA ASP A 149 -10.26 -16.87 -9.69
C ASP A 149 -9.38 -17.96 -9.07
N GLY A 150 -9.88 -18.56 -7.99
CA GLY A 150 -9.30 -19.77 -7.40
C GLY A 150 -8.29 -19.54 -6.27
N ALA A 151 -7.84 -20.65 -5.70
CA ALA A 151 -7.07 -20.68 -4.45
C ALA A 151 -5.73 -19.93 -4.50
N ILE A 152 -5.12 -19.82 -5.69
CA ILE A 152 -3.81 -19.20 -5.87
C ILE A 152 -3.91 -17.67 -5.63
N ALA A 153 -4.94 -17.02 -6.16
CA ALA A 153 -5.16 -15.59 -5.93
C ALA A 153 -5.53 -15.27 -4.48
N LEU A 154 -6.32 -16.15 -3.85
CA LEU A 154 -6.63 -16.06 -2.42
C LEU A 154 -5.37 -16.21 -1.55
N THR A 155 -4.43 -17.07 -1.95
CA THR A 155 -3.17 -17.27 -1.21
C THR A 155 -2.35 -15.99 -1.19
N ALA A 156 -2.24 -15.27 -2.31
CA ALA A 156 -1.58 -13.96 -2.34
C ALA A 156 -2.28 -12.98 -1.39
N ALA A 157 -3.61 -12.86 -1.46
CA ALA A 157 -4.37 -11.99 -0.56
C ALA A 157 -4.13 -12.31 0.92
N VAL A 158 -4.10 -13.60 1.28
CA VAL A 158 -3.85 -14.08 2.65
C VAL A 158 -2.41 -13.79 3.09
N VAL A 159 -1.41 -14.01 2.23
CA VAL A 159 0.01 -13.74 2.57
C VAL A 159 0.23 -12.26 2.87
N TRP A 160 -0.27 -11.37 2.01
CA TRP A 160 -0.16 -9.93 2.24
C TRP A 160 -0.91 -9.48 3.49
N SER A 161 -2.09 -10.04 3.71
CA SER A 161 -2.94 -9.73 4.87
C SER A 161 -2.32 -10.18 6.19
N THR A 162 -1.79 -11.40 6.23
CA THR A 162 -1.14 -11.96 7.42
C THR A 162 0.14 -11.20 7.75
N ALA A 163 0.94 -10.82 6.75
CA ALA A 163 2.12 -9.99 6.94
C ALA A 163 1.76 -8.60 7.51
N ALA A 164 0.70 -7.96 7.01
CA ALA A 164 0.25 -6.66 7.49
C ALA A 164 -0.21 -6.73 8.96
N VAL A 165 -1.05 -7.70 9.31
CA VAL A 165 -1.52 -7.90 10.69
C VAL A 165 -0.36 -8.25 11.61
N TRP A 166 0.52 -9.16 11.22
CA TRP A 166 1.66 -9.55 12.04
C TRP A 166 2.61 -8.37 12.29
N GLY A 167 2.98 -7.65 11.23
CA GLY A 167 3.89 -6.51 11.32
C GLY A 167 3.29 -5.42 12.20
N ALA A 168 2.02 -5.09 11.98
CA ALA A 168 1.34 -4.06 12.75
C ALA A 168 1.23 -4.46 14.24
N ALA A 169 1.00 -5.74 14.56
CA ALA A 169 0.86 -6.23 15.93
C ALA A 169 2.18 -6.12 16.71
N ARG A 170 3.31 -6.25 16.00
CA ARG A 170 4.66 -6.33 16.55
C ARG A 170 5.46 -5.02 16.45
N ALA A 171 5.02 -4.08 15.62
CA ALA A 171 5.67 -2.78 15.43
C ALA A 171 5.60 -1.86 16.67
N GLY A 172 4.64 -2.10 17.58
CA GLY A 172 4.37 -1.27 18.75
C GLY A 172 3.78 0.10 18.39
N GLY A 173 3.15 0.76 19.36
CA GLY A 173 2.62 2.12 19.18
C GLY A 173 3.75 3.15 19.17
N GLY A 174 4.30 3.46 18.00
CA GLY A 174 5.21 4.60 17.85
C GLY A 174 4.46 5.92 17.93
N THR A 175 4.89 6.83 18.81
CA THR A 175 4.39 8.21 18.90
C THR A 175 5.17 9.17 17.99
N GLY A 176 5.88 8.64 16.97
CA GLY A 176 6.69 9.43 16.05
C GLY A 176 5.85 10.52 15.42
N THR A 177 6.16 11.78 15.72
CA THR A 177 5.52 12.92 15.08
C THR A 177 6.08 13.05 13.67
N MET A 178 5.26 12.72 12.67
CA MET A 178 5.59 12.95 11.27
C MET A 178 5.90 14.45 11.06
N PRO A 179 7.03 14.82 10.43
CA PRO A 179 7.25 16.18 9.99
C PRO A 179 6.12 16.61 9.03
N ARG A 180 5.57 17.81 9.17
CA ARG A 180 4.50 18.33 8.26
C ARG A 180 4.87 18.26 6.77
N ARG A 181 6.16 18.23 6.43
CA ARG A 181 6.66 18.07 5.04
C ARG A 181 6.32 16.70 4.42
N THR A 182 6.16 15.66 5.23
CA THR A 182 5.90 14.29 4.76
C THR A 182 4.47 14.12 4.23
N TRP A 183 3.58 15.10 4.44
CA TRP A 183 2.22 15.12 3.89
C TRP A 183 2.23 15.25 2.36
N ALA A 184 3.28 15.86 1.81
CA ALA A 184 3.51 15.94 0.37
C ALA A 184 3.97 14.61 -0.25
N LEU A 185 4.41 13.63 0.56
CA LEU A 185 4.76 12.30 0.06
C LEU A 185 3.53 11.49 -0.32
N GLY A 186 2.32 11.80 0.19
CA GLY A 186 1.10 11.12 -0.23
C GLY A 186 0.86 11.24 -1.74
N PRO A 187 0.78 12.46 -2.30
CA PRO A 187 0.71 12.68 -3.74
C PRO A 187 1.90 12.14 -4.53
N ALA A 188 3.14 12.26 -4.01
CA ALA A 188 4.34 11.75 -4.69
C ALA A 188 4.40 10.21 -4.72
N LEU A 189 4.01 9.53 -3.64
CA LEU A 189 3.82 8.08 -3.57
C LEU A 189 2.66 7.66 -4.44
N SER A 190 1.58 8.44 -4.52
CA SER A 190 0.46 8.16 -5.43
C SER A 190 0.93 8.20 -6.87
N ILE A 191 1.75 9.19 -7.25
CA ILE A 191 2.36 9.27 -8.59
C ILE A 191 3.36 8.11 -8.80
N GLY A 192 4.17 7.78 -7.79
CA GLY A 192 5.10 6.65 -7.86
C GLY A 192 4.39 5.31 -8.02
N VAL A 193 3.29 5.10 -7.32
CA VAL A 193 2.42 3.92 -7.37
C VAL A 193 1.67 3.83 -8.69
N VAL A 194 1.12 4.94 -9.18
CA VAL A 194 0.30 5.00 -10.40
C VAL A 194 1.16 4.94 -11.66
N PHE A 195 2.35 5.57 -11.67
CA PHE A 195 3.16 5.73 -12.87
C PHE A 195 4.50 4.97 -12.89
N LEU A 196 5.15 4.76 -11.74
CA LEU A 196 6.50 4.17 -11.68
C LEU A 196 6.49 2.70 -11.26
N ALA A 197 5.61 2.28 -10.34
CA ALA A 197 5.53 0.91 -9.83
C ALA A 197 4.68 -0.03 -10.70
N ASN A 198 4.48 0.32 -11.97
CA ASN A 198 3.83 -0.56 -12.95
C ASN A 198 4.88 -1.05 -13.96
N PRO A 199 5.54 -2.20 -13.72
CA PRO A 199 6.46 -2.80 -14.65
C PRO A 199 5.86 -3.03 -16.02
N ALA A 200 4.53 -3.23 -16.14
CA ALA A 200 3.86 -3.35 -17.44
C ALA A 200 3.75 -2.00 -18.16
N ALA A 201 3.58 -0.88 -17.44
CA ALA A 201 3.64 0.45 -18.02
C ALA A 201 5.08 0.82 -18.44
N VAL A 202 6.08 0.47 -17.63
CA VAL A 202 7.51 0.66 -17.98
C VAL A 202 7.91 -0.24 -19.14
N ALA A 203 7.52 -1.52 -19.14
CA ALA A 203 7.75 -2.45 -20.25
C ALA A 203 7.06 -1.97 -21.53
N SER A 204 5.82 -1.49 -21.43
CA SER A 204 5.05 -0.97 -22.58
C SER A 204 5.64 0.33 -23.13
N ARG A 205 6.11 1.25 -22.28
CA ARG A 205 6.63 2.56 -22.70
C ARG A 205 8.10 2.54 -23.09
N ALA A 206 8.91 1.65 -22.50
CA ALA A 206 10.33 1.54 -22.77
C ALA A 206 10.67 0.34 -23.67
N SER A 207 9.68 -0.45 -24.10
CA SER A 207 9.86 -1.69 -24.89
C SER A 207 10.84 -2.67 -24.20
N LEU A 208 10.84 -2.66 -22.87
CA LEU A 208 11.70 -3.52 -22.05
C LEU A 208 10.99 -4.83 -21.71
N GLY A 209 11.76 -5.91 -21.59
CA GLY A 209 11.24 -7.16 -21.02
C GLY A 209 10.82 -6.96 -19.55
N PRO A 210 9.86 -7.75 -19.02
CA PRO A 210 9.30 -7.58 -17.67
C PRO A 210 10.35 -7.52 -16.56
N ALA A 211 11.42 -8.33 -16.66
CA ALA A 211 12.52 -8.35 -15.70
C ALA A 211 13.37 -7.07 -15.73
N ALA A 212 13.60 -6.50 -16.92
CA ALA A 212 14.34 -5.24 -17.07
C ALA A 212 13.51 -4.05 -16.59
N ALA A 213 12.20 -4.05 -16.86
CA ALA A 213 11.27 -3.04 -16.35
C ALA A 213 11.18 -3.06 -14.81
N ALA A 214 11.15 -4.25 -14.19
CA ALA A 214 11.23 -4.41 -12.74
C ALA A 214 12.57 -3.88 -12.18
N GLY A 215 13.69 -4.17 -12.85
CA GLY A 215 15.02 -3.67 -12.46
C GLY A 215 15.12 -2.14 -12.49
N VAL A 216 14.60 -1.49 -13.52
CA VAL A 216 14.55 -0.02 -13.64
C VAL A 216 13.67 0.60 -12.56
N THR A 217 12.53 -0.03 -12.27
CA THR A 217 11.60 0.40 -11.22
C THR A 217 12.26 0.34 -9.84
N LEU A 218 12.97 -0.76 -9.55
CA LEU A 218 13.73 -0.95 -8.30
C LEU A 218 14.90 0.04 -8.18
N ALA A 219 15.62 0.29 -9.27
CA ALA A 219 16.70 1.28 -9.30
C ALA A 219 16.18 2.70 -9.06
N GLY A 220 15.06 3.07 -9.69
CA GLY A 220 14.42 4.38 -9.46
C GLY A 220 13.99 4.59 -8.01
N CYS A 221 13.47 3.54 -7.35
CA CYS A 221 13.13 3.57 -5.92
C CYS A 221 14.34 3.67 -4.99
N ALA A 222 15.53 3.23 -5.44
CA ALA A 222 16.76 3.28 -4.65
C ALA A 222 17.49 4.64 -4.74
N ILE A 223 17.18 5.44 -5.77
CA ILE A 223 17.81 6.74 -6.04
C ILE A 223 16.95 7.92 -5.53
N ALA A 224 15.66 7.68 -5.26
CA ALA A 224 14.71 8.64 -4.69
C ALA A 224 14.77 8.68 -3.16
#